data_AF-A0A2M7A4A2-F1
#
_entry.id   AF-A0A2M7A4A2-F1
#
_cell.length_a   1.000
_cell.length_b   1.000
_cell.length_c   1.000
_cell.angle_alpha   90.00
_cell.angle_beta   90.00
_cell.angle_gamma   90.00
#
_symmetry.space_group_name_H-M   'P 1'
#
loop_
_entity.id
_entity.type
_entity.pdbx_description
1 polymer ?
#
loop_
_entity_poly.entity_id
_entity_poly.type
_entity_poly.pdbx_seq_one_letter_code
_entity_poly.pdbx_strand_id
1 'polypeptide(L)'
;MQRLFLYGCLLATVALSGTAGRSLAGNALRNGGFESVNGDQVRDWSVPSYWSGRLETSTGKDAMRSGVRSAKLSAVEKDKRHWGRVLQSPWVPQLTGRRFQYAVWAKGSGEFLLGIIEYRPPEKYNPNHQYRWQTEPVRLTAEWQQVMFDFTALDPEVRSLAVVAEVRGEDAVALLDDAELNAYQDPDYSLTALPVHSMATAGETVRIPIALRHKGNPVDKGSVKILAASPQGNAETMDLQLSAAGDASHTFTVAENTSIGIHALNVVHPESGCVAPVYVDVVDKPTYTEFKQAASATKLKDLPAHLLFIGDSLTDQQRGYNYVDKLLFWLQSVNGDKVTARNAGVGGDFISRVWQRMQGDPAAYRLNMYENLFAPKPSIVFFFLGHNDTKLSSTSEYTKHCVEPDVFEAEYRLAIQKVKQETGARIIVLSATSSVYEICKANSDKALAAGRANSLFGKPEELEKYNAIARRVADDLECEYLDVYEPTRTHPSKSGLFTPSDGVHLTNEGNRFIAMQILKHLAKGEG
;
A
#
# COMPACT_ATOMS: atom_id res chain seq x y z
N MET A 1 67.92 -37.64 3.60
CA MET A 1 66.75 -38.37 4.15
C MET A 1 65.50 -37.68 3.63
N GLN A 2 65.03 -37.96 2.40
CA GLN A 2 64.20 -39.08 1.93
C GLN A 2 62.74 -39.09 2.42
N ARG A 3 61.82 -39.18 1.43
CA ARG A 3 60.35 -39.40 1.41
C ARG A 3 59.49 -38.13 1.60
N LEU A 4 58.84 -37.50 0.61
CA LEU A 4 58.19 -37.86 -0.69
C LEU A 4 56.79 -38.48 -0.54
N PHE A 5 55.73 -37.71 -0.90
CA PHE A 5 54.49 -38.06 -1.64
C PHE A 5 53.63 -36.77 -1.78
N LEU A 6 53.52 -36.07 -2.92
CA LEU A 6 52.85 -36.29 -4.22
C LEU A 6 51.29 -36.18 -4.24
N TYR A 7 50.84 -35.16 -5.00
CA TYR A 7 49.60 -34.94 -5.77
C TYR A 7 48.21 -34.80 -5.12
N GLY A 8 47.46 -33.81 -5.63
CA GLY A 8 46.01 -33.91 -5.81
C GLY A 8 45.28 -32.57 -5.90
N CYS A 9 45.15 -32.02 -7.10
CA CYS A 9 44.25 -30.90 -7.42
C CYS A 9 42.79 -31.18 -7.01
N LEU A 10 42.07 -30.19 -6.50
CA LEU A 10 40.73 -29.86 -7.00
C LEU A 10 40.35 -28.41 -6.67
N LEU A 11 40.19 -27.62 -7.73
CA LEU A 11 39.42 -26.37 -7.72
C LEU A 11 37.98 -26.69 -7.30
N ALA A 12 37.49 -26.03 -6.26
CA ALA A 12 36.07 -25.86 -6.00
C ALA A 12 35.80 -24.39 -5.69
N THR A 13 35.75 -23.59 -6.75
CA THR A 13 35.11 -22.26 -6.74
C THR A 13 33.61 -22.48 -6.56
N VAL A 14 33.13 -22.47 -5.32
CA VAL A 14 31.71 -22.25 -5.04
C VAL A 14 31.49 -20.74 -5.12
N ALA A 15 31.12 -20.28 -6.32
CA ALA A 15 30.57 -18.95 -6.51
C ALA A 15 29.17 -18.90 -5.88
N LEU A 16 29.09 -18.51 -4.61
CA LEU A 16 27.87 -17.99 -4.00
C LEU A 16 27.67 -16.55 -4.50
N SER A 17 27.25 -16.39 -5.75
CA SER A 17 26.69 -15.13 -6.23
C SER A 17 25.22 -15.05 -5.83
N GLY A 18 24.96 -15.00 -4.52
CA GLY A 18 23.68 -14.53 -4.01
C GLY A 18 23.71 -13.00 -4.04
N THR A 19 23.06 -12.39 -5.03
CA THR A 19 22.75 -10.97 -4.99
C THR A 19 21.84 -10.73 -3.78
N ALA A 20 22.42 -10.27 -2.68
CA ALA A 20 21.71 -9.98 -1.45
C ALA A 20 20.84 -8.72 -1.62
N GLY A 21 19.69 -8.86 -2.29
CA GLY A 21 18.63 -7.87 -2.23
C GLY A 21 18.09 -7.78 -0.80
N ARG A 22 17.76 -6.57 -0.34
CA ARG A 22 17.11 -6.38 0.97
C ARG A 22 15.60 -6.64 0.82
N SER A 23 15.02 -7.39 1.77
CA SER A 23 13.57 -7.47 1.91
C SER A 23 13.02 -6.10 2.29
N LEU A 24 12.03 -5.61 1.55
CA LEU A 24 11.42 -4.29 1.77
C LEU A 24 10.35 -4.27 2.88
N ALA A 25 9.94 -5.44 3.39
CA ALA A 25 8.97 -5.59 4.48
C ALA A 25 9.11 -6.96 5.18
N GLY A 26 8.50 -7.12 6.37
CA GLY A 26 8.35 -8.43 7.01
C GLY A 26 7.53 -9.40 6.14
N ASN A 27 7.60 -10.69 6.47
CA ASN A 27 6.93 -11.76 5.74
C ASN A 27 5.45 -11.42 5.45
N ALA A 28 5.07 -11.38 4.17
CA ALA A 28 3.71 -11.06 3.75
C ALA A 28 2.71 -12.20 4.04
N LEU A 29 3.20 -13.40 4.35
CA LEU A 29 2.38 -14.53 4.74
C LEU A 29 1.96 -14.43 6.21
N ARG A 30 0.69 -14.74 6.46
CA ARG A 30 0.18 -14.98 7.80
C ARG A 30 0.54 -16.39 8.21
N ASN A 31 0.89 -16.59 9.48
CA ASN A 31 1.15 -17.92 10.02
C ASN A 31 2.17 -18.72 9.18
N GLY A 32 3.25 -18.07 8.73
CA GLY A 32 4.28 -18.69 7.89
C GLY A 32 5.04 -19.83 8.58
N GLY A 33 5.23 -19.74 9.90
CA GLY A 33 5.77 -20.83 10.73
C GLY A 33 4.72 -21.84 11.20
N PHE A 34 3.48 -21.76 10.72
CA PHE A 34 2.40 -22.72 11.02
C PHE A 34 2.05 -22.93 12.53
N GLU A 35 2.42 -21.98 13.38
CA GLU A 35 2.23 -22.04 14.83
C GLU A 35 0.79 -21.80 15.31
N SER A 36 0.01 -21.07 14.51
CA SER A 36 -1.39 -20.79 14.81
C SER A 36 -2.29 -21.88 14.25
N VAL A 37 -3.18 -22.40 15.10
CA VAL A 37 -4.12 -23.48 14.76
C VAL A 37 -5.55 -23.14 15.18
N ASN A 38 -6.53 -23.78 14.57
CA ASN A 38 -7.91 -23.82 15.03
C ASN A 38 -8.33 -25.29 15.22
N GLY A 39 -8.31 -25.76 16.46
CA GLY A 39 -8.28 -27.20 16.74
C GLY A 39 -7.02 -27.83 16.15
N ASP A 40 -7.17 -28.90 15.36
CA ASP A 40 -6.05 -29.59 14.69
C ASP A 40 -5.70 -29.02 13.32
N GLN A 41 -6.42 -27.99 12.86
CA GLN A 41 -6.23 -27.38 11.53
C GLN A 41 -5.25 -26.20 11.59
N VAL A 42 -4.36 -26.16 10.60
CA VAL A 42 -3.46 -25.02 10.36
C VAL A 42 -4.29 -23.78 10.01
N ARG A 43 -4.11 -22.69 10.76
CA ARG A 43 -4.84 -21.43 10.49
C ARG A 43 -4.24 -20.70 9.27
N ASP A 44 -5.07 -19.93 8.56
CA ASP A 44 -4.68 -19.04 7.43
C ASP A 44 -4.20 -19.75 6.15
N TRP A 45 -4.06 -21.08 6.17
CA TRP A 45 -3.71 -21.91 5.02
C TRP A 45 -4.86 -22.83 4.69
N SER A 46 -5.06 -23.12 3.40
CA SER A 46 -6.24 -23.88 2.96
C SER A 46 -5.93 -24.87 1.85
N VAL A 47 -6.64 -26.00 1.89
CA VAL A 47 -6.78 -26.94 0.79
C VAL A 47 -8.22 -26.80 0.27
N PRO A 48 -8.46 -26.01 -0.78
CA PRO A 48 -9.78 -25.92 -1.40
C PRO A 48 -10.35 -27.30 -1.74
N SER A 49 -11.67 -27.48 -1.61
CA SER A 49 -12.34 -28.78 -1.82
C SER A 49 -12.16 -29.34 -3.24
N TYR A 50 -11.96 -28.46 -4.23
CA TYR A 50 -11.67 -28.86 -5.60
C TYR A 50 -10.20 -29.25 -5.82
N TRP A 51 -9.30 -29.06 -4.85
CA TRP A 51 -7.95 -29.61 -4.87
C TRP A 51 -7.87 -31.01 -4.23
N SER A 52 -6.70 -31.63 -4.36
CA SER A 52 -6.34 -32.84 -3.63
C SER A 52 -5.36 -32.51 -2.51
N GLY A 53 -5.28 -33.39 -1.53
CA GLY A 53 -4.34 -33.31 -0.42
C GLY A 53 -5.01 -33.24 0.94
N ARG A 54 -4.19 -33.49 1.98
CA ARG A 54 -4.58 -33.33 3.37
C ARG A 54 -3.56 -32.45 4.07
N LEU A 55 -4.04 -31.41 4.76
CA LEU A 55 -3.22 -30.51 5.56
C LEU A 55 -3.52 -30.75 7.04
N GLU A 56 -2.49 -31.15 7.78
CA GLU A 56 -2.54 -31.46 9.20
C GLU A 56 -1.46 -30.66 9.93
N THR A 57 -1.59 -30.55 11.25
CA THR A 57 -0.50 -30.03 12.10
C THR A 57 0.43 -31.17 12.49
N SER A 58 1.72 -30.86 12.63
CA SER A 58 2.74 -31.82 13.09
C SER A 58 3.48 -31.26 14.30
N THR A 59 3.73 -32.10 15.31
CA THR A 59 4.40 -31.75 16.57
C THR A 59 5.44 -32.79 16.94
N GLY A 60 6.43 -32.41 17.75
CA GLY A 60 7.50 -33.30 18.25
C GLY A 60 8.87 -32.93 17.71
N LYS A 61 9.94 -33.39 18.38
CA LYS A 61 11.31 -32.87 18.23
C LYS A 61 11.86 -32.82 16.79
N ASP A 62 11.41 -33.73 15.92
CA ASP A 62 11.83 -33.82 14.52
C ASP A 62 10.75 -33.38 13.53
N ALA A 63 9.60 -32.88 14.00
CA ALA A 63 8.48 -32.47 13.16
C ALA A 63 8.62 -31.03 12.65
N MET A 64 9.34 -30.17 13.36
CA MET A 64 9.51 -28.75 13.03
C MET A 64 10.98 -28.40 12.76
N ARG A 65 11.18 -27.32 12.02
CA ARG A 65 12.49 -26.67 11.83
C ARG A 65 12.69 -25.61 12.90
N SER A 66 11.65 -24.80 13.15
CA SER A 66 11.65 -23.75 14.16
C SER A 66 10.37 -23.84 15.01
N GLY A 67 10.29 -23.05 16.07
CA GLY A 67 9.09 -23.03 16.92
C GLY A 67 8.76 -24.37 17.59
N VAL A 68 7.47 -24.69 17.64
CA VAL A 68 6.94 -25.91 18.28
C VAL A 68 6.07 -26.75 17.35
N ARG A 69 5.74 -26.26 16.15
CA ARG A 69 4.84 -26.90 15.20
C ARG A 69 5.28 -26.67 13.75
N SER A 70 4.80 -27.54 12.87
CA SER A 70 4.89 -27.38 11.42
C SER A 70 3.60 -27.85 10.75
N ALA A 71 3.45 -27.60 9.45
CA ALA A 71 2.35 -28.15 8.67
C ALA A 71 2.77 -29.46 7.98
N LYS A 72 1.89 -30.46 7.97
CA LYS A 72 2.06 -31.70 7.20
C LYS A 72 1.08 -31.71 6.04
N LEU A 73 1.61 -31.67 4.81
CA LEU A 73 0.87 -31.80 3.57
C LEU A 73 1.07 -33.21 3.00
N SER A 74 0.00 -33.98 2.87
CA SER A 74 0.03 -35.31 2.29
C SER A 74 -0.66 -35.34 0.93
N ALA A 75 -0.04 -36.07 -0.02
CA ALA A 75 -0.66 -36.37 -1.30
C ALA A 75 -1.85 -37.32 -1.11
N VAL A 76 -2.94 -37.04 -1.81
CA VAL A 76 -4.13 -37.90 -1.85
C VAL A 76 -4.43 -38.20 -3.32
N GLU A 77 -4.88 -39.43 -3.60
CA GLU A 77 -5.30 -39.79 -4.95
C GLU A 77 -6.56 -38.99 -5.35
N LYS A 78 -6.48 -38.30 -6.49
CA LYS A 78 -7.60 -37.64 -7.14
C LYS A 78 -7.40 -37.69 -8.63
N ASP A 79 -8.41 -38.13 -9.37
CA ASP A 79 -8.36 -38.29 -10.83
C ASP A 79 -7.15 -39.12 -11.31
N LYS A 80 -6.86 -40.24 -10.63
CA LYS A 80 -5.72 -41.14 -10.90
C LYS A 80 -4.34 -40.50 -10.74
N ARG A 81 -4.23 -39.41 -9.97
CA ARG A 81 -2.98 -38.73 -9.66
C ARG A 81 -2.85 -38.55 -8.15
N HIS A 82 -1.65 -38.80 -7.61
CA HIS A 82 -1.35 -38.56 -6.20
C HIS A 82 -0.67 -37.20 -6.05
N TRP A 83 -1.40 -36.25 -5.48
CA TRP A 83 -0.89 -34.92 -5.20
C TRP A 83 -1.60 -34.30 -4.00
N GLY A 84 -0.94 -33.33 -3.37
CA GLY A 84 -1.50 -32.54 -2.29
C GLY A 84 -1.11 -31.08 -2.47
N ARG A 85 -2.05 -30.15 -2.35
CA ARG A 85 -1.78 -28.73 -2.57
C ARG A 85 -2.40 -27.88 -1.48
N VAL A 86 -1.65 -26.87 -1.03
CA VAL A 86 -2.10 -25.87 -0.07
C VAL A 86 -1.86 -24.47 -0.64
N LEU A 87 -2.73 -23.51 -0.29
CA LEU A 87 -2.55 -22.11 -0.62
C LEU A 87 -2.70 -21.19 0.59
N GLN A 88 -2.15 -20.00 0.43
CA GLN A 88 -2.55 -18.81 1.16
C GLN A 88 -2.68 -17.64 0.18
N SER A 89 -3.69 -16.79 0.38
CA SER A 89 -3.89 -15.55 -0.38
C SER A 89 -3.48 -14.33 0.45
N PRO A 90 -2.19 -13.97 0.48
CA PRO A 90 -1.74 -12.80 1.22
C PRO A 90 -2.26 -11.50 0.59
N TRP A 91 -2.48 -10.49 1.42
CA TRP A 91 -2.69 -9.14 0.91
C TRP A 91 -1.33 -8.49 0.63
N VAL A 92 -1.04 -8.24 -0.64
CA VAL A 92 0.22 -7.63 -1.09
C VAL A 92 -0.10 -6.29 -1.75
N PRO A 93 0.23 -5.15 -1.11
CA PRO A 93 0.03 -3.84 -1.72
C PRO A 93 0.99 -3.65 -2.90
N GLN A 94 0.52 -3.01 -3.97
CA GLN A 94 1.30 -2.70 -5.18
C GLN A 94 2.00 -3.93 -5.76
N LEU A 95 1.23 -5.00 -5.99
CA LEU A 95 1.74 -6.28 -6.46
C LEU A 95 2.51 -6.19 -7.80
N THR A 96 1.95 -5.47 -8.77
CA THR A 96 2.48 -5.44 -10.13
C THR A 96 3.84 -4.73 -10.19
N GLY A 97 4.79 -5.32 -10.92
CA GLY A 97 6.13 -4.77 -11.15
C GLY A 97 7.16 -5.11 -10.07
N ARG A 98 6.70 -5.48 -8.87
CA ARG A 98 7.60 -5.87 -7.77
C ARG A 98 8.11 -7.29 -7.97
N ARG A 99 9.37 -7.50 -7.58
CA ARG A 99 9.98 -8.83 -7.51
C ARG A 99 9.71 -9.44 -6.14
N PHE A 100 9.34 -10.71 -6.11
CA PHE A 100 9.07 -11.48 -4.92
C PHE A 100 9.89 -12.75 -4.90
N GLN A 101 10.21 -13.21 -3.70
CA GLN A 101 10.64 -14.60 -3.45
C GLN A 101 9.64 -15.23 -2.51
N TYR A 102 9.10 -16.36 -2.95
CA TYR A 102 8.36 -17.26 -2.09
C TYR A 102 9.28 -18.41 -1.69
N ALA A 103 9.51 -18.59 -0.40
CA ALA A 103 10.36 -19.64 0.14
C ALA A 103 9.61 -20.47 1.17
N VAL A 104 9.90 -21.77 1.23
CA VAL A 104 9.37 -22.69 2.24
C VAL A 104 10.46 -23.68 2.62
N TRP A 105 10.65 -23.92 3.92
CA TRP A 105 11.43 -25.07 4.36
C TRP A 105 10.58 -26.32 4.30
N ALA A 106 11.06 -27.34 3.60
CA ALA A 106 10.35 -28.58 3.40
C ALA A 106 11.23 -29.80 3.62
N LYS A 107 10.65 -30.88 4.16
CA LYS A 107 11.24 -32.22 4.19
C LYS A 107 10.18 -33.30 4.03
N GLY A 108 10.57 -34.51 3.67
CA GLY A 108 9.68 -35.66 3.54
C GLY A 108 10.00 -36.52 2.31
N SER A 109 8.97 -36.88 1.55
CA SER A 109 9.06 -37.77 0.41
C SER A 109 8.28 -37.24 -0.80
N GLY A 110 8.65 -37.70 -1.99
CA GLY A 110 8.04 -37.29 -3.25
C GLY A 110 8.67 -36.03 -3.85
N GLU A 111 7.96 -35.44 -4.80
CA GLU A 111 8.34 -34.19 -5.46
C GLU A 111 7.59 -33.02 -4.86
N PHE A 112 8.28 -31.90 -4.65
CA PHE A 112 7.71 -30.70 -4.06
C PHE A 112 7.95 -29.47 -4.94
N LEU A 113 6.93 -28.65 -5.09
CA LEU A 113 6.93 -27.47 -5.97
C LEU A 113 6.29 -26.29 -5.26
N LEU A 114 6.88 -25.12 -5.51
CA LEU A 114 6.26 -23.85 -5.19
C LEU A 114 5.69 -23.21 -6.45
N GLY A 115 4.65 -22.40 -6.28
CA GLY A 115 4.04 -21.64 -7.34
C GLY A 115 3.15 -20.52 -6.81
N ILE A 116 2.52 -19.81 -7.73
CA ILE A 116 1.54 -18.78 -7.46
C ILE A 116 0.31 -18.93 -8.36
N ILE A 117 -0.78 -18.31 -7.91
CA ILE A 117 -1.98 -18.06 -8.71
C ILE A 117 -2.11 -16.55 -8.83
N GLU A 118 -2.10 -16.04 -10.06
CA GLU A 118 -2.39 -14.65 -10.36
C GLU A 118 -3.88 -14.52 -10.70
N TYR A 119 -4.62 -13.68 -9.98
CA TYR A 119 -6.06 -13.46 -10.20
C TYR A 119 -6.33 -12.17 -10.96
N ARG A 120 -7.20 -12.25 -11.96
CA ARG A 120 -7.61 -11.17 -12.88
C ARG A 120 -9.12 -10.89 -12.77
N PRO A 121 -9.60 -9.76 -13.30
CA PRO A 121 -11.04 -9.48 -13.38
C PRO A 121 -11.78 -10.57 -14.17
N PRO A 122 -12.87 -11.13 -13.63
CA PRO A 122 -13.62 -12.20 -14.28
C PRO A 122 -14.38 -11.75 -15.54
N GLU A 123 -14.72 -10.47 -15.63
CA GLU A 123 -15.48 -9.90 -16.75
C GLU A 123 -14.72 -9.95 -18.08
N LYS A 124 -13.38 -9.97 -18.01
CA LYS A 124 -12.50 -9.95 -19.19
C LYS A 124 -11.83 -11.30 -19.47
N TYR A 125 -11.65 -12.12 -18.43
CA TYR A 125 -10.84 -13.33 -18.50
C TYR A 125 -11.62 -14.57 -18.06
N ASN A 126 -11.60 -15.62 -18.89
CA ASN A 126 -12.09 -16.94 -18.54
C ASN A 126 -11.09 -18.03 -19.01
N PRO A 127 -10.36 -18.71 -18.10
CA PRO A 127 -10.38 -18.55 -16.65
C PRO A 127 -9.80 -17.21 -16.18
N ASN A 128 -10.33 -16.67 -15.06
CA ASN A 128 -9.88 -15.41 -14.47
C ASN A 128 -8.63 -15.54 -13.58
N HIS A 129 -7.87 -16.61 -13.74
CA HIS A 129 -6.66 -16.87 -12.99
C HIS A 129 -5.64 -17.62 -13.84
N GLN A 130 -4.37 -17.48 -13.48
CA GLN A 130 -3.28 -18.20 -14.11
C GLN A 130 -2.31 -18.74 -13.05
N TYR A 131 -1.89 -19.98 -13.25
CA TYR A 131 -0.83 -20.59 -12.45
C TYR A 131 0.53 -20.26 -13.03
N ARG A 132 1.49 -19.99 -12.14
CA ARG A 132 2.90 -19.97 -12.46
C ARG A 132 3.62 -20.84 -11.45
N TRP A 133 4.37 -21.81 -11.95
CA TRP A 133 5.07 -22.79 -11.13
C TRP A 133 6.58 -22.61 -11.26
N GLN A 134 7.31 -23.03 -10.23
CA GLN A 134 8.71 -23.36 -10.37
C GLN A 134 8.88 -24.39 -11.50
N THR A 135 9.92 -24.19 -12.33
CA THR A 135 10.15 -25.03 -13.52
C THR A 135 10.48 -26.48 -13.15
N GLU A 136 11.28 -26.68 -12.09
CA GLU A 136 11.76 -27.99 -11.68
C GLU A 136 11.30 -28.32 -10.25
N PRO A 137 10.71 -29.51 -10.02
CA PRO A 137 10.38 -29.96 -8.68
C PRO A 137 11.62 -30.27 -7.86
N VAL A 138 11.55 -30.03 -6.55
CA VAL A 138 12.55 -30.48 -5.58
C VAL A 138 12.15 -31.86 -5.07
N ARG A 139 13.06 -32.83 -5.17
CA ARG A 139 12.88 -34.13 -4.51
C ARG A 139 13.10 -33.95 -3.00
N LEU A 140 12.09 -34.25 -2.21
CA LEU A 140 12.18 -34.16 -0.75
C LEU A 140 13.01 -35.31 -0.16
N THR A 141 13.70 -34.99 0.93
CA THR A 141 14.50 -35.92 1.73
C THR A 141 14.10 -35.86 3.21
N ALA A 142 14.70 -36.70 4.06
CA ALA A 142 14.49 -36.63 5.50
C ALA A 142 15.05 -35.35 6.16
N GLU A 143 15.90 -34.60 5.44
CA GLU A 143 16.50 -33.36 5.92
C GLU A 143 15.69 -32.13 5.48
N TRP A 144 15.72 -31.08 6.29
CA TRP A 144 15.11 -29.80 5.96
C TRP A 144 15.84 -29.12 4.80
N GLN A 145 15.10 -28.85 3.73
CA GLN A 145 15.59 -28.20 2.52
C GLN A 145 14.79 -26.91 2.30
N GLN A 146 15.48 -25.80 2.04
CA GLN A 146 14.80 -24.57 1.64
C GLN A 146 14.49 -24.63 0.15
N VAL A 147 13.21 -24.53 -0.20
CA VAL A 147 12.73 -24.45 -1.58
C VAL A 147 12.31 -23.02 -1.85
N MET A 148 12.73 -22.46 -2.98
CA MET A 148 12.53 -21.04 -3.33
C MET A 148 11.95 -20.89 -4.74
N PHE A 149 11.09 -19.89 -4.90
CA PHE A 149 10.47 -19.51 -6.15
C PHE A 149 10.47 -17.98 -6.29
N ASP A 150 11.31 -17.47 -7.19
CA ASP A 150 11.37 -16.06 -7.55
C ASP A 150 10.36 -15.74 -8.66
N PHE A 151 9.62 -14.65 -8.52
CA PHE A 151 8.71 -14.18 -9.55
C PHE A 151 8.51 -12.66 -9.55
N THR A 152 8.03 -12.14 -10.67
CA THR A 152 7.56 -10.76 -10.83
C THR A 152 6.20 -10.81 -11.50
N ALA A 153 5.19 -10.18 -10.91
CA ALA A 153 3.88 -10.01 -11.54
C ALA A 153 3.95 -8.84 -12.54
N LEU A 154 4.12 -9.14 -13.83
CA LEU A 154 4.27 -8.12 -14.88
C LEU A 154 2.95 -7.78 -15.59
N ASP A 155 1.89 -8.53 -15.32
CA ASP A 155 0.59 -8.28 -15.91
C ASP A 155 -0.16 -7.19 -15.10
N PRO A 156 -0.42 -6.01 -15.68
CA PRO A 156 -1.10 -4.90 -15.01
C PRO A 156 -2.54 -5.19 -14.57
N GLU A 157 -3.15 -6.28 -15.06
CA GLU A 157 -4.51 -6.65 -14.69
C GLU A 157 -4.57 -7.62 -13.51
N VAL A 158 -3.43 -8.10 -13.01
CA VAL A 158 -3.38 -8.92 -11.81
C VAL A 158 -3.78 -8.09 -10.60
N ARG A 159 -4.88 -8.49 -9.95
CA ARG A 159 -5.47 -7.77 -8.80
C ARG A 159 -5.05 -8.34 -7.45
N SER A 160 -4.75 -9.63 -7.42
CA SER A 160 -4.30 -10.33 -6.22
C SER A 160 -3.54 -11.59 -6.61
N LEU A 161 -2.83 -12.18 -5.65
CA LEU A 161 -2.21 -13.48 -5.82
C LEU A 161 -2.51 -14.42 -4.66
N ALA A 162 -2.32 -15.71 -4.90
CA ALA A 162 -2.12 -16.71 -3.87
C ALA A 162 -0.76 -17.38 -4.07
N VAL A 163 -0.06 -17.70 -2.98
CA VAL A 163 1.08 -18.61 -3.00
C VAL A 163 0.59 -20.04 -2.86
N VAL A 164 1.28 -20.97 -3.51
CA VAL A 164 0.87 -22.37 -3.60
C VAL A 164 2.06 -23.28 -3.37
N ALA A 165 1.91 -24.26 -2.50
CA ALA A 165 2.85 -25.37 -2.35
C ALA A 165 2.16 -26.68 -2.74
N GLU A 166 2.86 -27.54 -3.49
CA GLU A 166 2.35 -28.82 -3.96
C GLU A 166 3.35 -29.95 -3.71
N VAL A 167 2.87 -31.07 -3.19
CA VAL A 167 3.61 -32.33 -3.07
C VAL A 167 3.00 -33.37 -4.03
N ARG A 168 3.84 -34.17 -4.69
CA ARG A 168 3.44 -35.18 -5.68
C ARG A 168 4.11 -36.53 -5.43
N GLY A 169 3.39 -37.59 -5.77
CA GLY A 169 3.85 -38.98 -5.67
C GLY A 169 2.93 -39.82 -4.79
N GLU A 170 2.93 -41.13 -5.06
CA GLU A 170 2.25 -42.10 -4.21
C GLU A 170 2.83 -42.03 -2.78
N ASP A 171 1.94 -41.95 -1.78
CA ASP A 171 2.28 -41.75 -0.37
C ASP A 171 3.23 -40.58 -0.06
N ALA A 172 3.30 -39.59 -0.96
CA ALA A 172 4.17 -38.45 -0.77
C ALA A 172 3.70 -37.54 0.37
N VAL A 173 4.64 -37.10 1.20
CA VAL A 173 4.38 -36.24 2.36
C VAL A 173 5.43 -35.15 2.42
N ALA A 174 5.00 -33.91 2.63
CA ALA A 174 5.85 -32.78 2.91
C ALA A 174 5.53 -32.21 4.30
N LEU A 175 6.52 -32.15 5.19
CA LEU A 175 6.50 -31.26 6.33
C LEU A 175 6.97 -29.89 5.86
N LEU A 176 6.20 -28.85 6.17
CA LEU A 176 6.40 -27.47 5.74
C LEU A 176 6.59 -26.59 6.98
N ASP A 177 7.62 -25.76 6.95
CA ASP A 177 7.91 -24.81 8.02
C ASP A 177 8.49 -23.51 7.45
N ASP A 178 8.43 -22.44 8.26
CA ASP A 178 9.03 -21.13 7.99
C ASP A 178 8.79 -20.63 6.55
N ALA A 179 7.53 -20.67 6.11
CA ALA A 179 7.11 -20.17 4.81
C ALA A 179 7.16 -18.64 4.77
N GLU A 180 7.82 -18.09 3.75
CA GLU A 180 8.04 -16.64 3.60
C GLU A 180 7.67 -16.16 2.21
N LEU A 181 6.95 -15.03 2.13
CA LEU A 181 6.80 -14.25 0.90
C LEU A 181 7.34 -12.85 1.15
N ASN A 182 8.48 -12.56 0.54
CA ASN A 182 9.17 -11.29 0.71
C ASN A 182 9.25 -10.55 -0.63
N ALA A 183 9.07 -9.22 -0.60
CA ALA A 183 9.32 -8.37 -1.75
C ALA A 183 10.79 -7.93 -1.75
N TYR A 184 11.46 -8.05 -2.89
CA TYR A 184 12.86 -7.73 -3.05
C TYR A 184 13.04 -6.57 -4.03
N GLN A 185 13.89 -5.64 -3.62
CA GLN A 185 14.46 -4.65 -4.50
C GLN A 185 15.96 -4.64 -4.25
N ASP A 186 16.74 -4.59 -5.32
CA ASP A 186 18.18 -4.34 -5.21
C ASP A 186 18.39 -2.91 -4.69
N PRO A 187 18.94 -2.75 -3.47
CA PRO A 187 19.12 -1.43 -2.86
C PRO A 187 20.17 -0.58 -3.58
N ASP A 188 21.02 -1.19 -4.40
CA ASP A 188 22.02 -0.47 -5.19
C ASP A 188 21.38 0.18 -6.42
N TYR A 189 20.17 -0.20 -6.81
CA TYR A 189 19.43 0.43 -7.89
C TYR A 189 18.44 1.48 -7.39
N SER A 190 18.36 2.59 -8.13
CA SER A 190 17.31 3.60 -7.97
C SER A 190 16.63 3.86 -9.30
N LEU A 191 15.30 3.79 -9.31
CA LEU A 191 14.46 4.15 -10.46
C LEU A 191 13.60 5.36 -10.07
N THR A 192 13.63 6.40 -10.90
CA THR A 192 12.78 7.57 -10.73
C THR A 192 11.95 7.80 -11.98
N ALA A 193 10.67 8.11 -11.80
CA ALA A 193 9.78 8.59 -12.86
C ALA A 193 9.01 9.79 -12.29
N LEU A 194 9.09 10.93 -12.95
CA LEU A 194 8.53 12.18 -12.46
C LEU A 194 7.73 12.90 -13.55
N PRO A 195 6.72 13.71 -13.20
CA PRO A 195 6.17 13.85 -11.86
C PRO A 195 5.39 12.59 -11.43
N VAL A 196 5.32 12.32 -10.11
CA VAL A 196 4.54 11.17 -9.58
C VAL A 196 3.05 11.34 -9.85
N HIS A 197 2.56 12.58 -9.80
CA HIS A 197 1.17 12.92 -10.07
C HIS A 197 1.07 14.01 -11.13
N SER A 198 0.09 13.90 -12.01
CA SER A 198 -0.33 14.99 -12.91
C SER A 198 -1.84 14.98 -13.05
N MET A 199 -2.45 16.16 -13.09
CA MET A 199 -3.81 16.32 -13.63
C MET A 199 -3.71 16.81 -15.07
N ALA A 200 -4.54 16.27 -15.95
CA ALA A 200 -4.56 16.64 -17.37
C ALA A 200 -5.97 16.58 -17.94
N THR A 201 -6.19 17.29 -19.06
CA THR A 201 -7.46 17.30 -19.79
C THR A 201 -7.21 17.02 -21.27
N ALA A 202 -8.26 16.71 -22.04
CA ALA A 202 -8.15 16.47 -23.47
C ALA A 202 -7.36 17.58 -24.20
N GLY A 203 -6.38 17.16 -25.00
CA GLY A 203 -5.41 18.00 -25.70
C GLY A 203 -4.08 18.19 -24.96
N GLU A 204 -4.03 17.94 -23.65
CA GLU A 204 -2.80 18.05 -22.87
C GLU A 204 -1.88 16.84 -23.06
N THR A 205 -0.59 17.07 -22.80
CA THR A 205 0.45 16.06 -22.84
C THR A 205 1.25 16.09 -21.55
N VAL A 206 1.42 14.93 -20.93
CA VAL A 206 2.25 14.77 -19.73
C VAL A 206 3.54 14.07 -20.11
N ARG A 207 4.67 14.78 -19.94
CA ARG A 207 6.00 14.20 -20.14
C ARG A 207 6.48 13.56 -18.84
N ILE A 208 6.94 12.32 -18.94
CA ILE A 208 7.40 11.52 -17.82
C ILE A 208 8.87 11.12 -18.10
N PRO A 209 9.85 11.98 -17.72
CA PRO A 209 11.24 11.59 -17.65
C PRO A 209 11.45 10.43 -16.67
N ILE A 210 12.29 9.49 -17.09
CA ILE A 210 12.64 8.29 -16.33
C ILE A 210 14.16 8.22 -16.24
N ALA A 211 14.67 7.90 -15.05
CA ALA A 211 16.10 7.68 -14.82
C ALA A 211 16.32 6.43 -13.99
N LEU A 212 17.21 5.56 -14.47
CA LEU A 212 17.68 4.38 -13.76
C LEU A 212 19.16 4.55 -13.44
N ARG A 213 19.52 4.29 -12.18
CA ARG A 213 20.91 4.36 -11.69
C ARG A 213 21.24 3.12 -10.87
N HIS A 214 22.51 2.71 -10.91
CA HIS A 214 23.10 1.68 -10.06
C HIS A 214 24.29 2.29 -9.31
N LYS A 215 24.23 2.34 -7.98
CA LYS A 215 25.19 3.04 -7.09
C LYS A 215 25.42 4.48 -7.50
N GLY A 216 24.34 5.16 -7.92
CA GLY A 216 24.37 6.54 -8.44
C GLY A 216 24.85 6.70 -9.89
N ASN A 217 25.37 5.65 -10.52
CA ASN A 217 25.86 5.71 -11.90
C ASN A 217 24.75 5.35 -12.90
N PRO A 218 24.73 5.97 -14.09
CA PRO A 218 23.88 5.56 -15.21
C PRO A 218 23.91 4.07 -15.51
N VAL A 219 22.72 3.47 -15.69
CA VAL A 219 22.60 2.13 -16.28
C VAL A 219 22.50 2.31 -17.80
N ASP A 220 23.61 2.09 -18.50
CA ASP A 220 23.79 2.49 -19.91
C ASP A 220 23.22 1.51 -20.94
N LYS A 221 22.66 0.38 -20.47
CA LYS A 221 22.07 -0.69 -21.30
C LYS A 221 20.84 -1.28 -20.62
N GLY A 222 19.91 -1.76 -21.44
CA GLY A 222 18.69 -2.42 -20.97
C GLY A 222 17.44 -1.58 -21.20
N SER A 223 16.32 -2.06 -20.67
CA SER A 223 15.03 -1.39 -20.77
C SER A 223 14.32 -1.33 -19.44
N VAL A 224 13.44 -0.34 -19.32
CA VAL A 224 12.38 -0.32 -18.31
C VAL A 224 11.07 -0.67 -18.98
N LYS A 225 10.12 -1.22 -18.22
CA LYS A 225 8.75 -1.47 -18.68
C LYS A 225 7.82 -0.45 -18.06
N ILE A 226 6.81 -0.02 -18.80
CA ILE A 226 5.66 0.71 -18.26
C ILE A 226 4.48 -0.23 -18.27
N LEU A 227 3.91 -0.48 -17.09
CA LEU A 227 2.69 -1.25 -16.90
C LEU A 227 1.57 -0.24 -16.66
N ALA A 228 0.81 0.05 -17.72
CA ALA A 228 -0.23 1.07 -17.72
C ALA A 228 -1.61 0.46 -17.50
N ALA A 229 -2.43 1.11 -16.70
CA ALA A 229 -3.81 0.73 -16.43
C ALA A 229 -4.73 1.96 -16.43
N SER A 230 -5.83 1.87 -17.19
CA SER A 230 -6.86 2.89 -17.29
C SER A 230 -7.92 2.73 -16.19
N PRO A 231 -8.71 3.78 -15.90
CA PRO A 231 -9.78 3.70 -14.91
C PRO A 231 -10.90 2.72 -15.28
N GLN A 232 -11.02 2.31 -16.55
CA GLN A 232 -11.99 1.30 -17.03
C GLN A 232 -11.41 -0.11 -17.01
N GLY A 233 -10.17 -0.29 -16.54
CA GLY A 233 -9.50 -1.59 -16.50
C GLY A 233 -8.88 -2.02 -17.83
N ASN A 234 -8.74 -1.11 -18.81
CA ASN A 234 -7.86 -1.39 -19.94
C ASN A 234 -6.41 -1.34 -19.44
N ALA A 235 -5.57 -2.22 -19.94
CA ALA A 235 -4.19 -2.26 -19.52
C ALA A 235 -3.27 -2.58 -20.68
N GLU A 236 -2.06 -2.03 -20.64
CA GLU A 236 -1.05 -2.17 -21.68
C GLU A 236 0.33 -2.25 -21.04
N THR A 237 1.28 -2.83 -21.78
CA THR A 237 2.68 -2.91 -21.38
C THR A 237 3.54 -2.35 -22.49
N MET A 238 4.46 -1.46 -22.14
CA MET A 238 5.38 -0.82 -23.07
C MET A 238 6.82 -1.04 -22.62
N ASP A 239 7.72 -1.28 -23.55
CA ASP A 239 9.17 -1.33 -23.31
C ASP A 239 9.81 0.01 -23.72
N LEU A 240 10.61 0.59 -22.83
CA LEU A 240 11.39 1.80 -23.09
C LEU A 240 12.87 1.50 -22.97
N GLN A 241 13.60 1.75 -24.06
CA GLN A 241 15.05 1.62 -24.08
C GLN A 241 15.71 2.75 -23.31
N LEU A 242 16.70 2.40 -22.49
CA LEU A 242 17.53 3.38 -21.80
C LEU A 242 18.57 3.94 -22.77
N SER A 243 18.83 5.25 -22.66
CA SER A 243 19.99 5.88 -23.28
C SER A 243 21.28 5.53 -22.52
N ALA A 244 22.44 5.89 -23.09
CA ALA A 244 23.73 5.75 -22.40
C ALA A 244 23.82 6.54 -21.07
N ALA A 245 22.97 7.56 -20.90
CA ALA A 245 22.84 8.30 -19.64
C ALA A 245 21.95 7.59 -18.60
N GLY A 246 21.42 6.40 -18.90
CA GLY A 246 20.48 5.68 -18.06
C GLY A 246 19.11 6.34 -17.99
N ASP A 247 18.77 7.12 -19.01
CA ASP A 247 17.54 7.90 -19.07
C ASP A 247 16.62 7.40 -20.18
N ALA A 248 15.32 7.45 -19.93
CA ALA A 248 14.23 7.25 -20.89
C ALA A 248 13.17 8.33 -20.70
N SER A 249 12.20 8.41 -21.60
CA SER A 249 11.05 9.31 -21.44
C SER A 249 9.81 8.65 -22.02
N HIS A 250 8.70 8.77 -21.30
CA HIS A 250 7.38 8.49 -21.82
C HIS A 250 6.59 9.78 -21.98
N THR A 251 5.65 9.79 -22.91
CA THR A 251 4.77 10.92 -23.16
C THR A 251 3.34 10.40 -23.18
N PHE A 252 2.55 10.80 -22.19
CA PHE A 252 1.15 10.45 -22.09
C PHE A 252 0.30 11.56 -22.73
N THR A 253 -0.34 11.27 -23.85
CA THR A 253 -1.18 12.23 -24.58
C THR A 253 -2.65 11.99 -24.28
N VAL A 254 -3.35 13.01 -23.77
CA VAL A 254 -4.78 12.91 -23.48
C VAL A 254 -5.59 13.21 -24.75
N ALA A 255 -5.94 12.16 -25.51
CA ALA A 255 -6.88 12.27 -26.63
C ALA A 255 -8.31 12.61 -26.15
N GLU A 256 -9.16 13.15 -27.03
CA GLU A 256 -10.55 13.54 -26.71
C GLU A 256 -11.42 12.37 -26.19
N ASN A 257 -11.10 11.13 -26.57
CA ASN A 257 -11.78 9.92 -26.09
C ASN A 257 -11.08 9.23 -24.90
N THR A 258 -10.02 9.84 -24.36
CA THR A 258 -9.36 9.32 -23.16
C THR A 258 -10.33 9.39 -22.00
N SER A 259 -10.46 8.28 -21.29
CA SER A 259 -11.37 8.21 -20.18
C SER A 259 -10.95 9.07 -18.99
N ILE A 260 -11.94 9.69 -18.36
CA ILE A 260 -11.78 10.44 -17.11
C ILE A 260 -11.44 9.47 -15.97
N GLY A 261 -10.53 9.89 -15.10
CA GLY A 261 -10.09 9.15 -13.91
C GLY A 261 -8.58 8.94 -13.86
N ILE A 262 -8.14 8.09 -12.93
CA ILE A 262 -6.72 7.79 -12.72
C ILE A 262 -6.25 6.77 -13.75
N HIS A 263 -5.30 7.18 -14.59
CA HIS A 263 -4.45 6.29 -15.37
C HIS A 263 -3.17 6.05 -14.57
N ALA A 264 -2.92 4.80 -14.19
CA ALA A 264 -1.75 4.41 -13.44
C ALA A 264 -0.67 3.88 -14.40
N LEU A 265 0.55 4.38 -14.27
CA LEU A 265 1.72 4.04 -15.07
C LEU A 265 2.81 3.56 -14.11
N ASN A 266 2.93 2.25 -13.92
CA ASN A 266 4.01 1.70 -13.11
C ASN A 266 5.25 1.51 -13.98
N VAL A 267 6.26 2.36 -13.80
CA VAL A 267 7.57 2.19 -14.44
C VAL A 267 8.35 1.17 -13.63
N VAL A 268 8.81 0.10 -14.26
CA VAL A 268 9.44 -1.04 -13.59
C VAL A 268 10.77 -1.37 -14.25
N HIS A 269 11.77 -1.70 -13.44
CA HIS A 269 13.01 -2.32 -13.90
C HIS A 269 13.01 -3.78 -13.40
N PRO A 270 12.61 -4.76 -14.23
CA PRO A 270 12.34 -6.13 -13.77
C PRO A 270 13.52 -6.81 -13.11
N GLU A 271 14.75 -6.52 -13.55
CA GLU A 271 15.97 -7.16 -13.04
C GLU A 271 16.27 -6.74 -11.59
N SER A 272 16.16 -5.45 -11.29
CA SER A 272 16.41 -4.91 -9.94
C SER A 272 15.19 -4.94 -9.02
N GLY A 273 13.98 -5.15 -9.57
CA GLY A 273 12.72 -5.06 -8.82
C GLY A 273 12.30 -3.64 -8.47
N CYS A 274 12.99 -2.61 -8.96
CA CYS A 274 12.62 -1.22 -8.73
C CYS A 274 11.29 -0.88 -9.43
N VAL A 275 10.42 -0.15 -8.73
CA VAL A 275 9.14 0.34 -9.25
C VAL A 275 9.01 1.82 -8.93
N ALA A 276 8.66 2.62 -9.93
CA ALA A 276 8.33 4.04 -9.81
C ALA A 276 6.91 4.29 -10.36
N PRO A 277 5.89 4.40 -9.49
CA PRO A 277 4.53 4.65 -9.93
C PRO A 277 4.35 6.11 -10.35
N VAL A 278 3.63 6.31 -11.46
CA VAL A 278 3.17 7.62 -11.95
C VAL A 278 1.66 7.55 -12.16
N TYR A 279 0.95 8.63 -11.85
CA TYR A 279 -0.50 8.72 -11.97
C TYR A 279 -0.89 9.96 -12.78
N VAL A 280 -1.64 9.74 -13.86
CA VAL A 280 -2.24 10.81 -14.65
C VAL A 280 -3.74 10.82 -14.38
N ASP A 281 -4.21 11.85 -13.70
CA ASP A 281 -5.62 12.09 -13.38
C ASP A 281 -6.28 12.90 -14.49
N VAL A 282 -6.95 12.19 -15.39
CA VAL A 282 -7.66 12.79 -16.51
C VAL A 282 -8.98 13.36 -16.02
N VAL A 283 -9.21 14.65 -16.29
CA VAL A 283 -10.42 15.41 -15.95
C VAL A 283 -10.99 16.09 -17.19
N ASP A 284 -12.25 16.54 -17.10
CA ASP A 284 -12.82 17.42 -18.11
C ASP A 284 -12.20 18.83 -18.08
N LYS A 285 -12.31 19.54 -19.21
CA LYS A 285 -11.74 20.89 -19.41
C LYS A 285 -12.24 21.91 -18.35
N PRO A 286 -13.54 21.97 -18.01
CA PRO A 286 -14.03 22.82 -16.93
C PRO A 286 -13.36 22.55 -15.58
N THR A 287 -13.33 21.28 -15.13
CA THR A 287 -12.68 20.90 -13.87
C THR A 287 -11.20 21.30 -13.87
N TYR A 288 -10.46 20.99 -14.94
CA TYR A 288 -9.06 21.39 -15.07
C TYR A 288 -8.86 22.90 -14.94
N THR A 289 -9.73 23.67 -15.60
CA THR A 289 -9.69 25.14 -15.57
C THR A 289 -9.98 25.68 -14.18
N GLU A 290 -10.96 25.11 -13.46
CA GLU A 290 -11.28 25.51 -12.10
C GLU A 290 -10.08 25.32 -11.16
N PHE A 291 -9.42 24.16 -11.23
CA PHE A 291 -8.23 23.91 -10.42
C PHE A 291 -7.09 24.87 -10.76
N LYS A 292 -6.84 25.11 -12.04
CA LYS A 292 -5.81 26.06 -12.49
C LYS A 292 -6.05 27.47 -11.97
N GLN A 293 -7.31 27.91 -11.99
CA GLN A 293 -7.71 29.23 -11.46
C GLN A 293 -7.55 29.28 -9.94
N ALA A 294 -8.04 28.26 -9.23
CA ALA A 294 -7.92 28.18 -7.77
C ALA A 294 -6.44 28.17 -7.33
N ALA A 295 -5.59 27.42 -8.02
CA ALA A 295 -4.15 27.36 -7.78
C ALA A 295 -3.47 28.72 -8.00
N SER A 296 -3.76 29.38 -9.13
CA SER A 296 -3.22 30.70 -9.46
C SER A 296 -3.64 31.78 -8.45
N ALA A 297 -4.78 31.59 -7.78
CA ALA A 297 -5.28 32.50 -6.76
C ALA A 297 -4.66 32.27 -5.36
N THR A 298 -3.94 31.16 -5.15
CA THR A 298 -3.32 30.84 -3.85
C THR A 298 -2.31 31.91 -3.43
N LYS A 299 -2.28 32.20 -2.13
CA LYS A 299 -1.36 33.19 -1.54
C LYS A 299 -0.40 32.49 -0.57
N LEU A 300 0.67 31.91 -1.11
CA LEU A 300 1.78 31.38 -0.31
C LEU A 300 2.77 32.51 -0.03
N LYS A 301 2.77 33.04 1.20
CA LYS A 301 3.60 34.20 1.58
C LYS A 301 5.10 33.86 1.59
N ASP A 302 5.44 32.69 2.12
CA ASP A 302 6.84 32.29 2.33
C ASP A 302 7.22 31.13 1.40
N LEU A 303 8.08 31.44 0.41
CA LEU A 303 8.73 30.44 -0.44
C LEU A 303 10.23 30.36 -0.10
N PRO A 304 10.82 29.16 0.03
CA PRO A 304 10.22 27.85 -0.22
C PRO A 304 9.17 27.46 0.84
N ALA A 305 8.08 26.86 0.38
CA ALA A 305 7.01 26.35 1.23
C ALA A 305 7.12 24.83 1.37
N HIS A 306 7.06 24.37 2.61
CA HIS A 306 7.05 22.95 2.96
C HIS A 306 5.73 22.66 3.67
N LEU A 307 4.84 21.93 3.00
CA LEU A 307 3.52 21.59 3.52
C LEU A 307 3.60 20.24 4.26
N LEU A 308 3.07 20.16 5.46
CA LEU A 308 2.98 18.90 6.21
C LEU A 308 1.52 18.52 6.42
N PHE A 309 1.15 17.28 6.09
CA PHE A 309 -0.20 16.75 6.29
C PHE A 309 -0.17 15.68 7.37
N ILE A 310 -0.84 15.96 8.49
CA ILE A 310 -1.10 15.02 9.59
C ILE A 310 -2.56 14.62 9.49
N GLY A 311 -2.83 13.32 9.43
CA GLY A 311 -4.20 12.81 9.29
C GLY A 311 -4.28 11.31 9.40
N ASP A 312 -5.43 10.76 9.03
CA ASP A 312 -5.73 9.34 9.15
C ASP A 312 -5.70 8.59 7.81
N SER A 313 -6.59 7.60 7.63
CA SER A 313 -6.71 6.86 6.38
C SER A 313 -7.13 7.71 5.19
N LEU A 314 -7.86 8.82 5.38
CA LEU A 314 -8.21 9.72 4.28
C LEU A 314 -6.98 10.44 3.72
N THR A 315 -5.98 10.66 4.56
CA THR A 315 -4.67 11.24 4.19
C THR A 315 -3.69 10.15 3.74
N ASP A 316 -3.72 8.94 4.30
CA ASP A 316 -2.76 7.86 4.01
C ASP A 316 -3.09 7.03 2.77
N GLN A 317 -4.36 6.79 2.47
CA GLN A 317 -4.75 5.95 1.34
C GLN A 317 -4.48 6.66 0.00
N GLN A 318 -4.32 5.86 -1.05
CA GLN A 318 -4.15 6.34 -2.43
C GLN A 318 -2.95 7.29 -2.64
N ARG A 319 -1.92 7.20 -1.79
CA ARG A 319 -0.65 7.94 -1.96
C ARG A 319 -0.13 7.85 -3.39
N GLY A 320 0.32 8.99 -3.90
CA GLY A 320 0.74 9.20 -5.28
C GLY A 320 -0.36 9.84 -6.13
N TYR A 321 -1.63 9.80 -5.71
CA TYR A 321 -2.73 10.49 -6.41
C TYR A 321 -3.87 10.95 -5.49
N ASN A 322 -3.67 10.99 -4.18
CA ASN A 322 -4.70 11.46 -3.24
C ASN A 322 -4.76 13.00 -3.21
N TYR A 323 -5.59 13.57 -2.33
CA TYR A 323 -5.80 15.02 -2.29
C TYR A 323 -4.50 15.81 -2.02
N VAL A 324 -3.53 15.22 -1.30
CA VAL A 324 -2.22 15.84 -1.05
C VAL A 324 -1.42 15.93 -2.34
N ASP A 325 -1.40 14.85 -3.13
CA ASP A 325 -0.67 14.79 -4.39
C ASP A 325 -1.30 15.73 -5.45
N LYS A 326 -2.63 15.78 -5.49
CA LYS A 326 -3.39 16.71 -6.35
C LYS A 326 -3.12 18.17 -6.01
N LEU A 327 -3.16 18.51 -4.72
CA LEU A 327 -2.86 19.84 -4.23
C LEU A 327 -1.41 20.24 -4.55
N LEU A 328 -0.45 19.34 -4.29
CA LEU A 328 0.96 19.60 -4.57
C LEU A 328 1.20 19.87 -6.06
N PHE A 329 0.64 19.05 -6.96
CA PHE A 329 0.73 19.26 -8.41
C PHE A 329 0.31 20.68 -8.81
N TRP A 330 -0.84 21.13 -8.32
CA TRP A 330 -1.36 22.45 -8.66
C TRP A 330 -0.54 23.59 -8.05
N LEU A 331 -0.10 23.47 -6.80
CA LEU A 331 0.76 24.49 -6.18
C LEU A 331 2.13 24.57 -6.88
N GLN A 332 2.71 23.45 -7.29
CA GLN A 332 3.97 23.40 -8.05
C GLN A 332 3.79 23.92 -9.48
N SER A 333 2.61 23.75 -10.09
CA SER A 333 2.33 24.32 -11.42
C SER A 333 2.43 25.86 -11.46
N VAL A 334 2.22 26.51 -10.31
CA VAL A 334 2.30 27.96 -10.14
C VAL A 334 3.66 28.40 -9.59
N ASN A 335 4.22 27.65 -8.64
CA ASN A 335 5.38 28.08 -7.84
C ASN A 335 6.68 27.30 -8.13
N GLY A 336 6.64 26.29 -9.00
CA GLY A 336 7.76 25.40 -9.28
C GLY A 336 8.14 24.49 -8.11
N ASP A 337 9.41 24.11 -8.06
CA ASP A 337 10.02 23.26 -7.04
C ASP A 337 10.15 23.91 -5.65
N LYS A 338 9.81 25.21 -5.54
CA LYS A 338 9.77 25.95 -4.28
C LYS A 338 8.66 25.48 -3.34
N VAL A 339 7.73 24.65 -3.80
CA VAL A 339 6.69 24.05 -2.97
C VAL A 339 6.90 22.54 -2.91
N THR A 340 6.93 22.01 -1.70
CA THR A 340 7.01 20.57 -1.45
C THR A 340 5.97 20.17 -0.40
N ALA A 341 5.63 18.88 -0.35
CA ALA A 341 4.74 18.36 0.67
C ALA A 341 5.29 17.07 1.29
N ARG A 342 5.01 16.90 2.58
CA ARG A 342 5.15 15.64 3.30
C ARG A 342 3.77 15.16 3.73
N ASN A 343 3.40 13.97 3.26
CA ASN A 343 2.21 13.28 3.73
C ASN A 343 2.56 12.35 4.90
N ALA A 344 2.21 12.76 6.11
CA ALA A 344 2.41 12.00 7.35
C ALA A 344 1.12 11.33 7.87
N GLY A 345 0.08 11.18 7.03
CA GLY A 345 -1.13 10.46 7.41
C GLY A 345 -0.87 8.97 7.67
N VAL A 346 -1.53 8.37 8.66
CA VAL A 346 -1.46 6.91 8.87
C VAL A 346 -2.86 6.31 9.00
N GLY A 347 -3.11 5.26 8.22
CA GLY A 347 -4.40 4.57 8.20
C GLY A 347 -4.84 4.07 9.57
N GLY A 348 -6.07 4.45 9.95
CA GLY A 348 -6.69 4.08 11.23
C GLY A 348 -6.25 4.93 12.42
N ASP A 349 -5.52 6.02 12.19
CA ASP A 349 -5.19 6.98 13.24
C ASP A 349 -6.42 7.69 13.81
N PHE A 350 -6.30 8.00 15.09
CA PHE A 350 -7.08 8.95 15.87
C PHE A 350 -6.08 9.83 16.64
N ILE A 351 -6.53 10.91 17.26
CA ILE A 351 -5.63 11.93 17.82
C ILE A 351 -4.64 11.37 18.84
N SER A 352 -5.02 10.41 19.67
CA SER A 352 -4.10 9.82 20.66
C SER A 352 -2.93 9.09 20.02
N ARG A 353 -3.13 8.42 18.87
CA ARG A 353 -2.02 7.78 18.12
C ARG A 353 -1.13 8.78 17.42
N VAL A 354 -1.68 9.90 16.96
CA VAL A 354 -0.91 11.03 16.45
C VAL A 354 -0.04 11.59 17.57
N TRP A 355 -0.64 11.88 18.72
CA TRP A 355 0.07 12.44 19.86
C TRP A 355 1.17 11.49 20.38
N GLN A 356 0.85 10.20 20.54
CA GLN A 356 1.80 9.16 20.92
C GLN A 356 3.03 9.13 19.98
N ARG A 357 2.83 9.19 18.65
CA ARG A 357 3.95 9.25 17.70
C ARG A 357 4.74 10.55 17.77
N MET A 358 4.06 11.69 17.96
CA MET A 358 4.74 12.97 18.15
C MET A 358 5.67 12.97 19.37
N GLN A 359 5.34 12.20 20.41
CA GLN A 359 6.20 12.02 21.58
C GLN A 359 7.41 11.12 21.32
N GLY A 360 7.47 10.42 20.18
CA GLY A 360 8.54 9.47 19.89
C GLY A 360 8.43 8.15 20.65
N ASP A 361 7.23 7.77 21.10
CA ASP A 361 7.02 6.51 21.81
C ASP A 361 7.43 5.31 20.92
N PRO A 362 8.40 4.48 21.32
CA PRO A 362 8.85 3.31 20.56
C PRO A 362 7.77 2.28 20.29
N ALA A 363 6.71 2.23 21.10
CA ALA A 363 5.57 1.34 20.91
C ALA A 363 4.52 1.91 19.95
N ALA A 364 4.70 3.15 19.48
CA ALA A 364 3.74 3.79 18.61
C ALA A 364 3.62 3.06 17.26
N TYR A 365 2.39 2.76 16.86
CA TYR A 365 2.09 2.14 15.59
C TYR A 365 2.63 2.98 14.41
N ARG A 366 3.48 2.38 13.56
CA ARG A 366 4.14 3.04 12.42
C ARG A 366 4.89 4.34 12.82
N LEU A 367 5.62 4.30 13.93
CA LEU A 367 6.47 5.42 14.40
C LEU A 367 7.37 5.98 13.30
N ASN A 368 7.89 5.12 12.42
CA ASN A 368 8.76 5.48 11.31
C ASN A 368 8.18 6.57 10.39
N MET A 369 6.86 6.72 10.33
CA MET A 369 6.20 7.78 9.54
C MET A 369 6.48 9.19 10.10
N TYR A 370 6.83 9.30 11.38
CA TYR A 370 7.08 10.55 12.11
C TYR A 370 8.58 10.78 12.35
N GLU A 371 9.45 9.91 11.83
CA GLU A 371 10.90 10.13 11.84
C GLU A 371 11.23 11.46 11.16
N ASN A 372 11.94 12.33 11.87
CA ASN A 372 12.25 13.68 11.44
C ASN A 372 11.03 14.45 10.92
N LEU A 373 9.87 14.32 11.57
CA LEU A 373 8.57 14.84 11.08
C LEU A 373 8.64 16.27 10.54
N PHE A 374 9.38 17.14 11.25
CA PHE A 374 9.52 18.56 10.94
C PHE A 374 10.77 18.90 10.10
N ALA A 375 11.36 17.92 9.41
CA ALA A 375 12.45 18.13 8.46
C ALA A 375 11.99 17.76 7.03
N PRO A 376 12.10 18.67 6.04
CA PRO A 376 12.41 20.10 6.20
C PRO A 376 11.35 20.82 7.05
N LYS A 377 11.74 21.97 7.63
CA LYS A 377 10.87 22.74 8.53
C LYS A 377 9.60 23.17 7.78
N PRO A 378 8.39 22.73 8.20
CA PRO A 378 7.17 23.07 7.50
C PRO A 378 6.83 24.55 7.70
N SER A 379 6.28 25.18 6.66
CA SER A 379 5.70 26.53 6.72
C SER A 379 4.18 26.48 6.89
N ILE A 380 3.54 25.39 6.47
CA ILE A 380 2.10 25.15 6.63
C ILE A 380 1.88 23.71 7.10
N VAL A 381 1.06 23.51 8.13
CA VAL A 381 0.68 22.20 8.65
C VAL A 381 -0.82 22.03 8.61
N PHE A 382 -1.28 20.93 8.02
CA PHE A 382 -2.68 20.55 7.94
C PHE A 382 -2.95 19.41 8.93
N PHE A 383 -3.98 19.56 9.75
CA PHE A 383 -4.55 18.48 10.56
C PHE A 383 -5.88 18.06 9.97
N PHE A 384 -6.04 16.78 9.61
CA PHE A 384 -7.28 16.22 9.09
C PHE A 384 -7.60 14.90 9.79
N LEU A 385 -8.35 15.00 10.89
CA LEU A 385 -8.68 13.92 11.82
C LEU A 385 -10.14 14.07 12.29
N GLY A 386 -10.65 13.09 13.04
CA GLY A 386 -12.00 13.11 13.62
C GLY A 386 -12.87 11.91 13.24
N HIS A 387 -12.63 11.28 12.09
CA HIS A 387 -13.43 10.13 11.64
C HIS A 387 -13.24 8.90 12.53
N ASN A 388 -11.99 8.54 12.83
CA ASN A 388 -11.69 7.40 13.69
C ASN A 388 -11.93 7.71 15.17
N ASP A 389 -11.81 8.97 15.58
CA ASP A 389 -12.04 9.44 16.95
C ASP A 389 -13.52 9.25 17.35
N THR A 390 -14.42 9.56 16.41
CA THR A 390 -15.89 9.56 16.60
C THR A 390 -16.55 8.20 16.46
N LYS A 391 -15.84 7.16 15.98
CA LYS A 391 -16.47 5.85 15.76
C LYS A 391 -16.93 5.24 17.08
N LEU A 392 -18.08 4.56 17.03
CA LEU A 392 -18.75 4.00 18.20
C LEU A 392 -18.60 2.48 18.22
N SER A 393 -18.35 1.88 19.39
CA SER A 393 -18.14 0.43 19.51
C SER A 393 -19.43 -0.38 19.65
N SER A 394 -19.58 -1.46 18.87
CA SER A 394 -20.69 -2.40 19.03
C SER A 394 -20.69 -3.11 20.39
N THR A 395 -19.54 -3.22 21.06
CA THR A 395 -19.42 -3.81 22.41
C THR A 395 -20.05 -2.97 23.51
N SER A 396 -20.51 -1.77 23.18
CA SER A 396 -21.12 -0.79 24.08
C SER A 396 -22.49 -0.35 23.58
N GLU A 397 -23.13 -1.12 22.70
CA GLU A 397 -24.37 -0.71 22.02
C GLU A 397 -24.22 0.64 21.30
N TYR A 398 -23.02 0.89 20.76
CA TYR A 398 -22.63 2.13 20.10
C TYR A 398 -22.74 3.38 20.98
N THR A 399 -22.39 3.28 22.27
CA THR A 399 -22.35 4.43 23.18
C THR A 399 -20.93 4.91 23.50
N LYS A 400 -19.91 4.05 23.34
CA LYS A 400 -18.51 4.38 23.63
C LYS A 400 -17.75 4.80 22.38
N HIS A 401 -17.13 5.98 22.43
CA HIS A 401 -16.26 6.53 21.40
C HIS A 401 -14.89 5.84 21.38
N CYS A 402 -14.19 5.92 20.25
CA CYS A 402 -12.80 5.48 20.17
C CYS A 402 -11.88 6.36 21.02
N VAL A 403 -12.13 7.68 21.00
CA VAL A 403 -11.46 8.66 21.85
C VAL A 403 -12.55 9.50 22.50
N GLU A 404 -12.61 9.54 23.83
CA GLU A 404 -13.60 10.36 24.53
C GLU A 404 -13.41 11.86 24.21
N PRO A 405 -14.48 12.67 24.17
CA PRO A 405 -14.40 14.07 23.73
C PRO A 405 -13.37 14.93 24.47
N ASP A 406 -13.26 14.76 25.79
CA ASP A 406 -12.31 15.53 26.62
C ASP A 406 -10.86 15.12 26.34
N VAL A 407 -10.63 13.83 26.08
CA VAL A 407 -9.30 13.32 25.67
C VAL A 407 -8.97 13.84 24.28
N PHE A 408 -9.94 13.81 23.37
CA PHE A 408 -9.79 14.34 22.03
C PHE A 408 -9.36 15.82 22.09
N GLU A 409 -10.09 16.66 22.82
CA GLU A 409 -9.75 18.07 22.99
C GLU A 409 -8.34 18.28 23.55
N ALA A 410 -8.02 17.60 24.66
CA ALA A 410 -6.73 17.76 25.34
C ALA A 410 -5.56 17.38 24.43
N GLU A 411 -5.63 16.23 23.75
CA GLU A 411 -4.55 15.75 22.90
C GLU A 411 -4.45 16.52 21.58
N TYR A 412 -5.57 17.00 21.03
CA TYR A 412 -5.55 17.88 19.86
C TYR A 412 -4.81 19.19 20.17
N ARG A 413 -5.06 19.77 21.36
CA ARG A 413 -4.33 20.95 21.82
C ARG A 413 -2.85 20.68 21.96
N LEU A 414 -2.46 19.58 22.59
CA LEU A 414 -1.05 19.20 22.77
C LEU A 414 -0.34 19.02 21.43
N ALA A 415 -0.97 18.33 20.48
CA ALA A 415 -0.42 18.12 19.15
C ALA A 415 -0.19 19.44 18.39
N ILE A 416 -1.19 20.33 18.38
CA ILE A 416 -1.06 21.66 17.74
C ILE A 416 0.01 22.50 18.43
N GLN A 417 0.01 22.56 19.76
CA GLN A 417 1.00 23.33 20.51
C GLN A 417 2.42 22.87 20.23
N LYS A 418 2.67 21.55 20.16
CA LYS A 418 3.98 21.02 19.80
C LYS A 418 4.39 21.47 18.39
N VAL A 419 3.48 21.41 17.41
CA VAL A 419 3.76 21.92 16.06
C VAL A 419 4.10 23.40 16.10
N LYS A 420 3.32 24.25 16.80
CA LYS A 420 3.61 25.69 16.92
C LYS A 420 4.99 25.93 17.56
N GLN A 421 5.33 25.20 18.62
CA GLN A 421 6.59 25.35 19.34
C GLN A 421 7.81 24.96 18.49
N GLU A 422 7.72 23.86 17.75
CA GLU A 422 8.87 23.34 16.99
C GLU A 422 9.02 23.99 15.60
N THR A 423 7.92 24.48 15.03
CA THR A 423 7.90 24.94 13.64
C THR A 423 7.55 26.42 13.50
N GLY A 424 6.66 26.96 14.32
CA GLY A 424 6.04 28.27 14.08
C GLY A 424 5.24 28.33 12.77
N ALA A 425 4.90 27.18 12.19
CA ALA A 425 4.16 27.09 10.94
C ALA A 425 2.73 27.64 11.09
N ARG A 426 2.18 28.10 9.98
CA ARG A 426 0.73 28.32 9.84
C ARG A 426 0.02 26.96 9.97
N ILE A 427 -0.99 26.86 10.83
CA ILE A 427 -1.72 25.60 11.06
C ILE A 427 -3.15 25.75 10.56
N ILE A 428 -3.60 24.76 9.78
CA ILE A 428 -4.96 24.66 9.25
C ILE A 428 -5.57 23.35 9.74
N VAL A 429 -6.62 23.45 10.55
CA VAL A 429 -7.40 22.31 11.04
C VAL A 429 -8.59 22.11 10.10
N LEU A 430 -8.65 20.94 9.48
CA LEU A 430 -9.79 20.52 8.67
C LEU A 430 -10.82 19.84 9.57
N SER A 431 -12.10 20.15 9.34
CA SER A 431 -13.18 19.34 9.91
C SER A 431 -13.17 17.93 9.32
N ALA A 432 -13.72 16.95 10.04
CA ALA A 432 -14.00 15.64 9.45
C ALA A 432 -15.05 15.80 8.32
N THR A 433 -14.88 15.12 7.19
CA THR A 433 -15.90 15.08 6.13
C THR A 433 -17.17 14.42 6.63
N SER A 434 -18.30 14.73 6.00
CA SER A 434 -19.53 13.99 6.25
C SER A 434 -19.47 12.63 5.55
N SER A 435 -19.47 11.54 6.31
CA SER A 435 -19.56 10.19 5.74
C SER A 435 -20.94 9.92 5.14
N VAL A 436 -21.05 8.89 4.30
CA VAL A 436 -22.35 8.32 3.88
C VAL A 436 -22.85 7.40 4.99
N TYR A 437 -23.56 7.98 5.95
CA TYR A 437 -23.97 7.30 7.18
C TYR A 437 -24.81 6.05 6.91
N GLU A 438 -25.64 6.07 5.87
CA GLU A 438 -26.51 4.96 5.50
C GLU A 438 -25.69 3.71 5.15
N ILE A 439 -24.57 3.88 4.43
CA ILE A 439 -23.64 2.79 4.10
C ILE A 439 -22.91 2.31 5.37
N CYS A 440 -22.43 3.25 6.19
CA CYS A 440 -21.75 2.95 7.45
C CYS A 440 -22.63 2.12 8.38
N LYS A 441 -23.90 2.51 8.53
CA LYS A 441 -24.89 1.84 9.35
C LYS A 441 -25.21 0.45 8.79
N ALA A 442 -25.48 0.34 7.49
CA ALA A 442 -25.77 -0.95 6.85
C ALA A 442 -24.63 -1.96 7.03
N ASN A 443 -23.38 -1.52 6.93
CA ASN A 443 -22.21 -2.35 7.18
C ASN A 443 -22.11 -2.80 8.65
N SER A 444 -22.39 -1.89 9.59
CA SER A 444 -22.39 -2.19 11.04
C SER A 444 -23.50 -3.18 11.41
N ASP A 445 -24.71 -2.98 10.88
CA ASP A 445 -25.85 -3.89 11.07
C ASP A 445 -25.55 -5.29 10.51
N LYS A 446 -24.93 -5.37 9.32
CA LYS A 446 -24.50 -6.64 8.71
C LYS A 446 -23.44 -7.36 9.55
N ALA A 447 -22.48 -6.63 10.12
CA ALA A 447 -21.48 -7.21 10.99
C ALA A 447 -22.10 -7.73 12.31
N LEU A 448 -23.01 -6.96 12.89
CA LEU A 448 -23.75 -7.33 14.09
C LEU A 448 -24.62 -8.58 13.87
N ALA A 449 -25.36 -8.65 12.75
CA ALA A 449 -26.15 -9.83 12.37
C ALA A 449 -25.28 -11.09 12.18
N ALA A 450 -24.01 -10.92 11.82
CA ALA A 450 -23.03 -12.00 11.71
C ALA A 450 -22.31 -12.31 13.03
N GLY A 451 -22.72 -11.72 14.15
CA GLY A 451 -22.08 -11.91 15.46
C GLY A 451 -20.66 -11.36 15.55
N ARG A 452 -20.29 -10.40 14.70
CA ARG A 452 -18.94 -9.81 14.64
C ARG A 452 -18.89 -8.46 15.35
N ALA A 453 -17.94 -8.32 16.27
CA ALA A 453 -17.59 -7.02 16.85
C ALA A 453 -17.19 -6.04 15.75
N ASN A 454 -17.69 -4.81 15.83
CA ASN A 454 -17.51 -3.79 14.79
C ASN A 454 -17.57 -2.37 15.37
N SER A 455 -17.36 -1.38 14.49
CA SER A 455 -17.51 0.03 14.83
C SER A 455 -18.48 0.71 13.87
N LEU A 456 -19.35 1.57 14.42
CA LEU A 456 -20.22 2.45 13.66
C LEU A 456 -19.50 3.76 13.38
N PHE A 457 -19.36 4.10 12.10
CA PHE A 457 -18.77 5.34 11.62
C PHE A 457 -19.85 6.31 11.14
N GLY A 458 -19.49 7.59 11.02
CA GLY A 458 -20.24 8.53 10.20
C GLY A 458 -21.52 9.09 10.79
N LYS A 459 -21.79 8.83 12.08
CA LYS A 459 -23.00 9.31 12.77
C LYS A 459 -22.97 10.85 12.84
N PRO A 460 -23.91 11.57 12.19
CA PRO A 460 -23.81 13.02 12.00
C PRO A 460 -23.60 13.81 13.30
N GLU A 461 -24.37 13.51 14.33
CA GLU A 461 -24.30 14.20 15.61
C GLU A 461 -22.94 14.03 16.32
N GLU A 462 -22.26 12.91 16.11
CA GLU A 462 -20.92 12.67 16.68
C GLU A 462 -19.85 13.41 15.88
N LEU A 463 -19.94 13.38 14.54
CA LEU A 463 -19.04 14.15 13.69
C LEU A 463 -19.16 15.65 13.96
N GLU A 464 -20.38 16.17 14.05
CA GLU A 464 -20.65 17.58 14.34
C GLU A 464 -20.12 17.99 15.71
N LYS A 465 -20.29 17.13 16.72
CA LYS A 465 -19.73 17.34 18.07
C LYS A 465 -18.21 17.47 18.04
N TYR A 466 -17.50 16.56 17.39
CA TYR A 466 -16.03 16.58 17.35
C TYR A 466 -15.49 17.69 16.45
N ASN A 467 -16.18 18.01 15.35
CA ASN A 467 -15.87 19.16 14.51
C ASN A 467 -15.97 20.47 15.30
N ALA A 468 -16.99 20.61 16.17
CA ALA A 468 -17.11 21.77 17.04
C ALA A 468 -15.95 21.86 18.05
N ILE A 469 -15.48 20.73 18.59
CA ILE A 469 -14.29 20.69 19.46
C ILE A 469 -13.04 21.09 18.68
N ALA A 470 -12.81 20.51 17.50
CA ALA A 470 -11.65 20.82 16.67
C ALA A 470 -11.62 22.31 16.24
N ARG A 471 -12.78 22.89 15.92
CA ARG A 471 -12.91 24.33 15.66
C ARG A 471 -12.55 25.16 16.89
N ARG A 472 -13.12 24.86 18.06
CA ARG A 472 -12.80 25.57 19.30
C ARG A 472 -11.31 25.51 19.62
N VAL A 473 -10.68 24.34 19.46
CA VAL A 473 -9.24 24.18 19.67
C VAL A 473 -8.44 25.03 18.67
N ALA A 474 -8.85 25.06 17.40
CA ALA A 474 -8.20 25.90 16.39
C ALA A 474 -8.31 27.38 16.75
N ASP A 475 -9.51 27.85 17.10
CA ASP A 475 -9.77 29.25 17.48
C ASP A 475 -8.93 29.66 18.72
N ASP A 476 -8.97 28.85 19.78
CA ASP A 476 -8.23 29.11 21.03
C ASP A 476 -6.71 29.12 20.85
N LEU A 477 -6.21 28.38 19.86
CA LEU A 477 -4.79 28.29 19.54
C LEU A 477 -4.41 29.16 18.33
N GLU A 478 -5.28 30.08 17.90
CA GLU A 478 -5.05 31.00 16.78
C GLU A 478 -4.60 30.27 15.51
N CYS A 479 -5.23 29.14 15.23
CA CYS A 479 -5.06 28.36 14.01
C CYS A 479 -6.24 28.60 13.07
N GLU A 480 -6.06 28.31 11.80
CA GLU A 480 -7.17 28.39 10.85
C GLU A 480 -8.02 27.13 10.91
N TYR A 481 -9.31 27.30 10.63
CA TYR A 481 -10.25 26.19 10.50
C TYR A 481 -10.85 26.16 9.10
N LEU A 482 -10.70 25.03 8.41
CA LEU A 482 -11.31 24.75 7.12
C LEU A 482 -12.44 23.75 7.29
N ASP A 483 -13.67 24.21 7.09
CA ASP A 483 -14.83 23.32 7.09
C ASP A 483 -14.96 22.57 5.76
N VAL A 484 -14.77 21.25 5.79
CA VAL A 484 -15.06 20.32 4.69
C VAL A 484 -16.23 19.38 5.01
N TYR A 485 -16.82 19.46 6.20
CA TYR A 485 -18.00 18.70 6.60
C TYR A 485 -19.22 19.18 5.84
N GLU A 486 -19.56 20.47 5.97
CA GLU A 486 -20.76 21.01 5.34
C GLU A 486 -20.72 20.88 3.81
N PRO A 487 -19.62 21.24 3.12
CA PRO A 487 -19.54 21.09 1.66
C PRO A 487 -19.67 19.63 1.19
N THR A 488 -19.18 18.66 1.97
CA THR A 488 -19.40 17.23 1.63
C THR A 488 -20.82 16.77 1.97
N ARG A 489 -21.44 17.33 3.03
CA ARG A 489 -22.79 16.97 3.49
C ARG A 489 -23.86 17.38 2.50
N THR A 490 -23.72 18.57 1.94
CA THR A 490 -24.67 19.15 0.99
C THR A 490 -24.27 18.91 -0.46
N HIS A 491 -23.24 18.11 -0.73
CA HIS A 491 -22.80 17.84 -2.09
C HIS A 491 -23.93 17.13 -2.88
N PRO A 492 -24.33 17.62 -4.07
CA PRO A 492 -25.42 17.01 -4.85
C PRO A 492 -25.20 15.52 -5.13
N SER A 493 -23.93 15.13 -5.31
CA SER A 493 -23.50 13.75 -5.53
C SER A 493 -22.67 13.24 -4.35
N LYS A 494 -23.12 13.44 -3.10
CA LYS A 494 -22.36 13.08 -1.89
C LYS A 494 -21.80 11.65 -1.93
N SER A 495 -22.60 10.67 -2.34
CA SER A 495 -22.16 9.27 -2.41
C SER A 495 -21.00 9.05 -3.39
N GLY A 496 -20.88 9.86 -4.45
CA GLY A 496 -19.77 9.79 -5.39
C GLY A 496 -18.42 10.20 -4.80
N LEU A 497 -18.42 10.96 -3.70
CA LEU A 497 -17.20 11.38 -3.01
C LEU A 497 -16.57 10.27 -2.15
N PHE A 498 -17.34 9.23 -1.81
CA PHE A 498 -16.92 8.18 -0.87
C PHE A 498 -16.96 6.80 -1.49
N THR A 499 -16.10 5.89 -1.02
CA THR A 499 -16.08 4.52 -1.52
C THR A 499 -17.44 3.86 -1.22
N PRO A 500 -18.06 3.18 -2.20
CA PRO A 500 -19.36 2.55 -2.00
C PRO A 500 -19.27 1.36 -1.02
N SER A 501 -18.06 0.86 -0.72
CA SER A 501 -17.84 -0.25 0.19
C SER A 501 -17.97 0.14 1.66
N ASP A 502 -17.63 1.38 2.04
CA ASP A 502 -17.61 1.78 3.44
C ASP A 502 -18.27 3.14 3.75
N GLY A 503 -18.42 4.03 2.76
CA GLY A 503 -19.03 5.35 2.94
C GLY A 503 -18.17 6.35 3.71
N VAL A 504 -16.90 6.04 4.00
CA VAL A 504 -15.97 6.87 4.78
C VAL A 504 -14.78 7.31 3.93
N HIS A 505 -14.12 6.39 3.25
CA HIS A 505 -12.91 6.69 2.49
C HIS A 505 -13.21 7.44 1.19
N LEU A 506 -12.32 8.32 0.77
CA LEU A 506 -12.53 9.14 -0.43
C LEU A 506 -12.38 8.31 -1.72
N THR A 507 -13.25 8.58 -2.70
CA THR A 507 -12.99 8.21 -4.09
C THR A 507 -11.95 9.16 -4.70
N ASN A 508 -11.57 8.95 -5.96
CA ASN A 508 -10.78 9.95 -6.69
C ASN A 508 -11.51 11.31 -6.77
N GLU A 509 -12.84 11.29 -6.94
CA GLU A 509 -13.66 12.51 -6.93
C GLU A 509 -13.67 13.18 -5.56
N GLY A 510 -13.79 12.40 -4.48
CA GLY A 510 -13.63 12.91 -3.10
C GLY A 510 -12.27 13.57 -2.87
N ASN A 511 -11.19 12.96 -3.35
CA ASN A 511 -9.85 13.55 -3.25
C ASN A 511 -9.72 14.85 -4.05
N ARG A 512 -10.27 14.92 -5.27
CA ARG A 512 -10.34 16.17 -6.05
C ARG A 512 -11.12 17.23 -5.27
N PHE A 513 -12.26 16.87 -4.70
CA PHE A 513 -13.08 17.78 -3.92
C PHE A 513 -12.32 18.39 -2.73
N ILE A 514 -11.66 17.56 -1.91
CA ILE A 514 -10.88 18.05 -0.77
C ILE A 514 -9.70 18.93 -1.21
N ALA A 515 -8.96 18.53 -2.25
CA ALA A 515 -7.88 19.35 -2.80
C ALA A 515 -8.38 20.73 -3.26
N MET A 516 -9.54 20.78 -3.91
CA MET A 516 -10.18 22.03 -4.33
C MET A 516 -10.58 22.91 -3.14
N GLN A 517 -11.15 22.34 -2.07
CA GLN A 517 -11.48 23.11 -0.86
C GLN A 517 -10.23 23.74 -0.24
N ILE A 518 -9.12 23.00 -0.18
CA ILE A 518 -7.86 23.52 0.34
C ILE A 518 -7.30 24.64 -0.56
N LEU A 519 -7.29 24.47 -1.88
CA LEU A 519 -6.86 25.53 -2.81
C LEU A 519 -7.68 26.80 -2.64
N LYS A 520 -9.00 26.68 -2.57
CA LYS A 520 -9.92 27.82 -2.34
C LYS A 520 -9.68 28.48 -0.98
N HIS A 521 -9.35 27.71 0.05
CA HIS A 521 -8.99 28.24 1.36
C HIS A 521 -7.68 29.03 1.32
N LEU A 522 -6.64 28.46 0.70
CA LEU A 522 -5.34 29.11 0.53
C LEU A 522 -5.39 30.38 -0.35
N ALA A 523 -6.38 30.50 -1.23
CA ALA A 523 -6.59 31.68 -2.06
C ALA A 523 -7.15 32.90 -1.29
N LYS A 524 -7.91 32.67 -0.21
CA LYS A 524 -8.45 33.77 0.59
C LYS A 524 -7.31 34.59 1.21
N GLY A 525 -6.24 33.93 1.65
CA GLY A 525 -5.14 34.55 2.39
C GLY A 525 -5.59 35.10 3.73
N GLU A 526 -4.65 35.30 4.65
CA GLU A 526 -4.92 36.01 5.91
C GLU A 526 -5.41 37.43 5.59
N GLY A 527 -6.63 37.75 6.06
CA GLY A 527 -7.08 39.13 6.18
C GLY A 527 -6.45 39.81 7.38
#